data_AF-A0A945KXI4-F1
#
_entry.id   AF-A0A945KXI4-F1
#
_cell.length_a   1.000
_cell.length_b   1.000
_cell.length_c   1.000
_cell.angle_alpha   90.00
_cell.angle_beta   90.00
_cell.angle_gamma   90.00
#
_symmetry.space_group_name_H-M   'P 1'
#
loop_
_entity.id
_entity.type
_entity.pdbx_description
1 polymer ?
#
loop_
_entity_poly.entity_id
_entity_poly.type
_entity_poly.pdbx_seq_one_letter_code
_entity_poly.pdbx_strand_id
1 'polypeptide(L)'
;MAISRREFFINSAKLATTSALIATGLISYSKYAYAIPATAIRPPGALKEKEFISACIRCGLCVNDCPFPTLSLATEKDNIAIGTPFFTARKAGCEMCDDIP
;
A
#
# COMPACT_ATOMS: atom_id res chain seq x y z
N MET A 1 1.98 -40.26 26.52
CA MET A 1 0.86 -40.06 25.57
C MET A 1 1.41 -40.35 24.18
N ALA A 2 1.10 -41.51 23.60
CA ALA A 2 1.65 -41.90 22.30
C ALA A 2 0.81 -41.29 21.18
N ILE A 3 1.42 -40.47 20.32
CA ILE A 3 0.73 -39.83 19.19
C ILE A 3 0.37 -40.91 18.15
N SER A 4 -0.90 -40.95 17.75
CA SER A 4 -1.35 -41.82 16.68
C SER A 4 -0.79 -41.36 15.33
N ARG A 5 -0.39 -42.30 14.46
CA ARG A 5 0.02 -41.99 13.07
C ARG A 5 -1.03 -41.14 12.34
N ARG A 6 -2.31 -41.42 12.57
CA ARG A 6 -3.43 -40.66 11.98
C ARG A 6 -3.48 -39.22 12.50
N GLU A 7 -3.30 -39.01 13.80
CA GLU A 7 -3.26 -37.68 14.39
C GLU A 7 -2.06 -36.86 13.90
N PHE A 8 -0.90 -37.51 13.73
CA PHE A 8 0.28 -36.87 13.17
C PHE A 8 0.03 -36.32 11.76
N PHE A 9 -0.58 -37.13 10.87
CA PHE A 9 -0.93 -36.66 9.52
C PHE A 9 -1.98 -35.55 9.51
N ILE A 10 -3.02 -35.65 10.35
CA ILE A 10 -4.07 -34.63 10.43
C ILE A 10 -3.52 -33.30 10.94
N ASN A 11 -2.70 -33.32 12.00
CA ASN A 11 -2.14 -32.10 12.58
C ASN A 11 -1.12 -31.44 11.64
N SER A 12 -0.32 -32.24 10.95
CA SER A 12 0.61 -31.74 9.92
C SER A 12 -0.14 -31.08 8.76
N ALA A 13 -1.20 -31.71 8.26
CA ALA A 13 -2.03 -31.15 7.19
C ALA A 13 -2.70 -29.84 7.60
N LYS A 14 -3.23 -29.75 8.83
CA LYS A 14 -3.82 -28.50 9.36
C LYS A 14 -2.81 -27.36 9.40
N LEU A 15 -1.62 -27.62 9.94
CA LEU A 15 -0.54 -26.62 10.02
C LEU A 15 -0.07 -26.15 8.65
N ALA A 16 0.07 -27.09 7.70
CA ALA A 16 0.45 -26.76 6.34
C ALA A 16 -0.59 -25.85 5.66
N THR A 17 -1.87 -26.18 5.78
CA THR A 17 -2.94 -25.39 5.14
C THR A 17 -3.10 -24.02 5.78
N THR A 18 -3.07 -23.91 7.11
CA THR A 18 -3.22 -22.60 7.79
C THR A 18 -2.06 -21.68 7.50
N SER A 19 -0.83 -22.18 7.57
CA SER A 19 0.37 -21.38 7.23
C SER A 19 0.38 -20.95 5.78
N ALA A 20 -0.02 -21.83 4.84
CA ALA A 20 -0.12 -21.50 3.42
C ALA A 20 -1.14 -20.37 3.16
N LEU A 21 -2.31 -20.41 3.80
CA LEU A 21 -3.33 -19.36 3.66
C LEU A 21 -2.83 -18.00 4.18
N ILE A 22 -2.22 -17.99 5.36
CA ILE A 22 -1.67 -16.77 5.96
C ILE A 22 -0.53 -16.22 5.08
N ALA A 23 0.41 -17.07 4.67
CA ALA A 23 1.53 -16.68 3.83
C ALA A 23 1.05 -16.08 2.50
N THR A 24 0.06 -16.69 1.86
CA THR A 24 -0.50 -16.20 0.59
C THR A 24 -1.20 -14.84 0.75
N GLY A 25 -1.93 -14.65 1.85
CA GLY A 25 -2.54 -13.36 2.18
C GLY A 25 -1.50 -12.26 2.39
N LEU A 26 -0.46 -12.55 3.17
CA LEU A 26 0.64 -11.60 3.43
C LEU A 26 1.42 -11.25 2.16
N ILE A 27 1.72 -12.23 1.30
CA ILE A 27 2.41 -12.00 0.03
C ILE A 27 1.57 -11.08 -0.87
N SER A 28 0.27 -11.35 -0.98
CA SER A 28 -0.64 -10.51 -1.77
C SER A 28 -0.68 -9.07 -1.26
N TYR A 29 -0.77 -8.88 0.06
CA TYR A 29 -0.74 -7.55 0.67
C TYR A 29 0.60 -6.83 0.50
N SER A 30 1.72 -7.55 0.60
CA SER A 30 3.07 -6.98 0.50
C SER A 30 3.35 -6.28 -0.84
N LYS A 31 2.73 -6.77 -1.92
CA LYS A 31 2.85 -6.15 -3.25
C LYS A 31 2.31 -4.73 -3.26
N TYR A 32 1.19 -4.50 -2.57
CA TYR A 32 0.62 -3.17 -2.44
C TYR A 32 1.44 -2.27 -1.53
N ALA A 33 2.19 -2.79 -0.56
CA ALA A 33 2.95 -1.95 0.36
C ALA A 33 4.11 -1.17 -0.29
N TYR A 34 4.66 -1.67 -1.41
CA TYR A 34 5.86 -1.12 -2.05
C TYR A 34 5.69 -0.75 -3.54
N ALA A 35 4.45 -0.74 -4.05
CA ALA A 35 4.21 -0.50 -5.47
C ALA A 35 4.37 0.99 -5.84
N ILE A 36 5.24 1.25 -6.83
CA ILE A 36 5.51 2.59 -7.37
C ILE A 36 5.53 2.50 -8.91
N PRO A 37 4.37 2.57 -9.56
CA PRO A 37 4.32 2.63 -11.01
C PRO A 37 4.84 4.00 -11.46
N ALA A 38 5.53 4.05 -12.61
CA ALA A 38 6.08 5.30 -13.16
C ALA A 38 5.02 6.39 -13.44
N THR A 39 3.74 6.02 -13.43
CA THR A 39 2.60 6.91 -13.62
C THR A 39 2.15 7.62 -12.34
N ALA A 40 2.64 7.21 -11.17
CA ALA A 40 2.27 7.77 -9.88
C ALA A 40 3.23 8.89 -9.48
N ILE A 41 2.85 10.13 -9.77
CA ILE A 41 3.62 11.31 -9.39
C ILE A 41 3.24 11.69 -7.96
N ARG A 42 4.24 11.82 -7.09
CA ARG A 42 4.06 12.24 -5.69
C ARG A 42 3.82 13.75 -5.61
N PRO A 43 3.09 14.23 -4.59
CA PRO A 43 2.95 15.66 -4.35
C PRO A 43 4.31 16.35 -4.21
N PRO A 44 4.38 17.66 -4.47
CA PRO A 44 5.56 18.45 -4.10
C PRO A 44 5.86 18.29 -2.59
N GLY A 45 7.11 18.52 -2.21
CA GLY A 45 7.58 18.32 -0.83
C GLY A 45 7.68 16.86 -0.36
N ALA A 46 7.22 15.88 -1.14
CA ALA A 46 7.36 14.47 -0.79
C ALA A 46 8.84 14.05 -0.70
N LEU A 47 9.17 13.27 0.35
CA LEU A 47 10.47 12.64 0.50
C LEU A 47 10.75 11.64 -0.63
N LYS A 48 11.99 11.16 -0.70
CA LYS A 48 12.32 10.00 -1.53
C LYS A 48 11.41 8.83 -1.18
N GLU A 49 10.97 8.11 -2.19
CA GLU A 49 9.84 7.17 -2.10
C GLU A 49 9.91 6.19 -0.92
N LYS A 50 11.08 5.60 -0.63
CA LYS A 50 11.24 4.68 0.52
C LYS A 50 10.99 5.38 1.86
N GLU A 51 11.52 6.59 2.01
CA GLU A 51 11.35 7.42 3.21
C GLU A 51 9.90 7.91 3.29
N PHE A 52 9.33 8.32 2.16
CA PHE A 52 7.94 8.75 2.04
C PHE A 52 6.95 7.66 2.49
N ILE A 53 7.06 6.43 1.96
CA ILE A 53 6.17 5.32 2.36
C ILE A 53 6.33 5.02 3.86
N SER A 54 7.56 5.11 4.40
CA SER A 54 7.80 4.87 5.83
C SER A 54 7.23 5.96 6.74
N ALA A 55 7.17 7.21 6.27
CA ALA A 55 6.64 8.34 7.01
C ALA A 55 5.11 8.50 6.85
N CYS A 56 4.54 8.01 5.75
CA CYS A 56 3.12 8.17 5.43
C CYS A 56 2.26 7.27 6.33
N ILE A 57 1.55 7.88 7.28
CA ILE A 57 0.56 7.19 8.12
C ILE A 57 -0.82 7.05 7.45
N ARG A 58 -0.94 7.41 6.17
CA ARG A 58 -2.18 7.32 5.36
C ARG A 58 -3.37 8.08 5.96
N CYS A 59 -3.12 9.25 6.56
CA CYS A 59 -4.14 10.08 7.19
C CYS A 59 -5.03 10.84 6.18
N GLY A 60 -4.58 11.03 4.95
CA GLY A 60 -5.33 11.74 3.91
C GLY A 60 -5.29 13.27 4.00
N LEU A 61 -4.60 13.87 4.97
CA LEU A 61 -4.52 15.33 5.14
C LEU A 61 -3.96 16.03 3.90
N CYS A 62 -2.92 15.49 3.27
CA CYS A 62 -2.40 15.98 2.00
C CYS A 62 -3.45 16.14 0.88
N VAL A 63 -4.44 15.24 0.80
CA VAL A 63 -5.52 15.33 -0.20
C VAL A 63 -6.58 16.33 0.25
N ASN A 64 -6.88 16.38 1.55
CA ASN A 64 -7.83 17.32 2.12
C ASN A 64 -7.36 18.78 2.01
N ASP A 65 -6.04 19.00 2.19
CA ASP A 65 -5.44 20.33 2.20
C ASP A 65 -5.18 20.84 0.77
N CYS A 66 -5.15 19.94 -0.23
CA CYS A 66 -5.02 20.35 -1.62
C CYS A 66 -6.28 21.11 -2.06
N PRO A 67 -6.18 22.42 -2.41
CA PRO A 67 -7.35 23.21 -2.78
C PRO A 67 -7.88 22.84 -4.17
N PHE A 68 -7.08 22.12 -4.96
CA PHE A 68 -7.40 21.68 -6.31
C PHE A 68 -7.69 20.18 -6.34
N PRO A 69 -8.49 19.68 -7.31
CA PRO A 69 -8.76 18.26 -7.49
C PRO A 69 -7.58 17.51 -8.12
N THR A 70 -6.35 17.83 -7.71
CA THR A 70 -5.10 17.27 -8.25
C THR A 70 -4.73 15.98 -7.55
N LEU A 71 -4.71 15.98 -6.20
CA LEU A 71 -4.30 14.82 -5.43
C LEU A 71 -5.45 13.84 -5.18
N SER A 72 -5.11 12.55 -5.14
CA SER A 72 -6.04 11.48 -4.80
C SER A 72 -5.32 10.41 -3.98
N LEU A 73 -6.07 9.72 -3.12
CA LEU A 73 -5.54 8.57 -2.38
C LEU A 73 -5.56 7.33 -3.26
N ALA A 74 -4.43 6.64 -3.32
CA ALA A 74 -4.31 5.37 -4.01
C ALA A 74 -5.26 4.31 -3.45
N THR A 75 -5.98 3.66 -4.34
CA THR A 75 -6.83 2.50 -4.07
C THR A 75 -6.16 1.22 -4.57
N GLU A 76 -6.78 0.06 -4.29
CA GLU A 76 -6.30 -1.24 -4.78
C GLU A 76 -6.17 -1.32 -6.31
N LYS A 77 -6.93 -0.50 -7.05
CA LYS A 77 -6.95 -0.49 -8.51
C LYS A 77 -5.78 0.27 -9.14
N ASP A 78 -5.12 1.14 -8.37
CA ASP A 78 -4.13 2.07 -8.91
C ASP A 78 -2.74 1.45 -9.04
N ASN A 79 -2.52 0.24 -8.50
CA ASN A 79 -1.21 -0.40 -8.40
C ASN A 79 -0.14 0.49 -7.73
N ILE A 80 -0.57 1.37 -6.81
CA ILE A 80 0.25 2.25 -5.99
C ILE A 80 0.09 1.81 -4.53
N ALA A 81 1.05 2.16 -3.67
CA ALA A 81 0.88 2.02 -2.24
C ALA A 81 -0.47 2.56 -1.72
N ILE A 82 -1.35 1.66 -1.30
CA ILE A 82 -2.74 1.99 -0.91
C ILE A 82 -2.73 3.06 0.18
N GLY A 83 -3.62 4.05 0.04
CA GLY A 83 -3.76 5.17 0.98
C GLY A 83 -2.63 6.20 0.91
N THR A 84 -1.69 6.09 -0.04
CA THR A 84 -0.70 7.15 -0.29
C THR A 84 -1.21 8.13 -1.34
N PRO A 85 -0.94 9.44 -1.19
CA PRO A 85 -1.33 10.45 -2.18
C PRO A 85 -0.52 10.35 -3.46
N PHE A 86 -1.18 10.56 -4.59
CA PHE A 86 -0.56 10.71 -5.90
C PHE A 86 -1.45 11.59 -6.78
N PHE A 87 -0.91 12.05 -7.91
CA PHE A 87 -1.70 12.66 -8.98
C PHE A 87 -1.29 12.14 -10.35
N THR A 88 -2.19 12.35 -11.32
CA THR A 88 -1.93 12.07 -12.74
C THR A 88 -1.83 13.40 -13.48
N ALA A 89 -0.61 13.83 -13.80
CA ALA A 89 -0.36 15.14 -14.42
C ALA A 89 -1.16 15.40 -15.71
N ARG A 90 -1.53 14.34 -16.46
CA ARG A 90 -2.36 14.46 -17.67
C ARG A 90 -3.84 14.77 -17.40
N LYS A 91 -4.32 14.56 -16.16
CA LYS A 91 -5.72 14.84 -15.77
C LYS A 91 -5.82 16.17 -15.04
N ALA A 92 -4.98 16.36 -14.03
CA ALA A 92 -4.85 17.58 -13.25
C ALA A 92 -3.41 17.67 -12.73
N GLY A 93 -2.76 18.82 -12.98
CA GLY A 93 -1.37 19.08 -12.59
C GLY A 93 -1.27 19.70 -11.21
N CYS A 94 -0.05 19.78 -10.68
CA CYS A 94 0.24 20.57 -9.50
C CYS A 94 0.25 22.06 -9.89
N GLU A 95 -0.54 22.87 -9.19
CA GLU A 95 -0.63 24.33 -9.41
C GLU A 95 0.45 25.11 -8.65
N MET A 96 1.39 24.43 -7.97
CA MET A 96 2.51 25.02 -7.21
C MET A 96 2.05 26.15 -6.27
N CYS A 97 1.18 25.80 -5.32
CA CYS A 97 0.63 26.74 -4.35
C CYS A 97 1.74 27.35 -3.48
N ASP A 98 1.60 28.63 -3.10
CA ASP A 98 2.57 29.31 -2.23
C ASP A 98 2.47 28.87 -0.76
N ASP A 99 1.25 28.55 -0.29
CA ASP A 99 0.95 28.30 1.12
C ASP A 99 1.06 26.82 1.55
N ILE A 100 1.14 25.88 0.60
CA ILE A 100 1.10 24.44 0.84
C ILE A 100 2.19 23.75 0.00
N PRO A 101 3.13 23.03 0.65
CA PRO A 101 4.27 22.42 -0.03
C PRO A 101 3.94 21.19 -0.87
#